data_AF-A0AB37DHU0-F1
#
_entry.id   AF-A0AB37DHU0-F1
#
_cell.length_a   1.000
_cell.length_b   1.000
_cell.length_c   1.000
_cell.angle_alpha   90.00
_cell.angle_beta   90.00
_cell.angle_gamma   90.00
#
_symmetry.space_group_name_H-M   'P 1'
#
loop_
_entity.id
_entity.type
_entity.pdbx_description
1 polymer ?
#
loop_
_entity_poly.entity_id
_entity_poly.type
_entity_poly.pdbx_seq_one_letter_code
_entity_poly.pdbx_strand_id
1 'polypeptide(L)'
;MKYIGNSKKDKLNGEEQLAFLDYLKHSLDNGFSLLNSIELMPALWPKRRQLMERMASRMKEGASFSTELLKLGFSKTTVTQVNLALQQGTLVECLQHLATLNRLKQEQMKKLRAELSYPLVLAIMMVILLVFMQSFISTQFSDSSDHSGDMVMIGLIIIVLLGLYFFAKIVTLLNKQDYSSMKKLSKYPLIGQVVMLYIHYLLVYDIGLLLASGFSLQRMCEYAADQEKGSLQQALGQKIGHDLAEGKNLEEIINAEDFLPNSLLVLLQTGSERKSLSKRCLLLGRSLFLDLTEKIEKLVVNVQPACFILIGLCIIGMYLKLLLPMYSMMQGL
;
A
#
# COMPACT_ATOMS: atom_id res chain seq x y z
N MET A 1 30.25 8.16 21.59
CA MET A 1 29.88 6.74 21.78
C MET A 1 28.81 6.35 20.76
N LYS A 2 29.19 5.50 19.80
CA LYS A 2 28.32 4.83 18.81
C LYS A 2 27.40 3.84 19.52
N TYR A 3 26.10 3.86 19.24
CA TYR A 3 25.21 2.69 19.07
C TYR A 3 23.81 3.20 18.65
N ILE A 4 23.64 3.60 17.39
CA ILE A 4 22.31 3.69 16.76
C ILE A 4 22.02 2.32 16.15
N GLY A 5 21.54 1.40 16.98
CA GLY A 5 20.92 0.17 16.52
C GLY A 5 19.53 0.51 15.99
N ASN A 6 19.44 0.91 14.73
CA ASN A 6 18.18 1.19 14.04
C ASN A 6 17.48 -0.15 13.74
N SER A 7 16.86 -0.77 14.76
CA SER A 7 16.09 -2.00 14.59
C SER A 7 14.62 -1.66 14.36
N LYS A 8 13.96 -2.35 13.41
CA LYS A 8 12.49 -2.29 13.18
C LYS A 8 11.67 -2.51 14.47
N LYS A 9 12.27 -3.04 15.55
CA LYS A 9 11.64 -3.21 16.86
C LYS A 9 11.33 -1.90 17.60
N ASP A 10 12.02 -0.80 17.30
CA ASP A 10 11.87 0.48 17.99
C ASP A 10 10.88 1.44 17.31
N LYS A 11 10.29 1.04 16.18
CA LYS A 11 9.28 1.83 15.46
C LYS A 11 7.89 1.22 15.64
N LEU A 12 6.90 2.08 15.85
CA LEU A 12 5.50 1.70 15.90
C LEU A 12 5.00 1.45 14.47
N ASN A 13 4.20 0.39 14.30
CA ASN A 13 3.46 0.17 13.06
C ASN A 13 2.28 1.17 12.96
N GLY A 14 1.61 1.21 11.81
CA GLY A 14 0.55 2.20 11.59
C GLY A 14 -0.68 2.08 12.50
N GLU A 15 -1.02 0.87 12.96
CA GLU A 15 -2.10 0.66 13.94
C GLU A 15 -1.68 1.10 15.34
N GLU A 16 -0.45 0.79 15.74
CA GLU A 16 0.17 1.24 16.99
C GLU A 16 0.30 2.77 17.01
N GLN A 17 0.67 3.41 15.90
CA GLN A 17 0.71 4.88 15.80
C GLN A 17 -0.67 5.51 15.95
N LEU A 18 -1.72 4.93 15.38
CA LEU A 18 -3.09 5.42 15.54
C LEU A 18 -3.53 5.30 17.00
N ALA A 19 -3.34 4.14 17.61
CA ALA A 19 -3.71 3.92 18.99
C ALA A 19 -2.91 4.81 19.97
N PHE A 20 -1.67 5.18 19.62
CA PHE A 20 -0.83 6.13 20.37
C PHE A 20 -1.47 7.51 20.36
N LEU A 21 -1.86 7.99 19.18
CA LEU A 21 -2.50 9.30 19.00
C LEU A 21 -3.87 9.36 19.68
N ASP A 22 -4.69 8.33 19.55
CA ASP A 22 -6.01 8.22 20.19
C ASP A 22 -5.88 8.26 21.71
N TYR A 23 -4.94 7.50 22.28
CA TYR A 23 -4.70 7.54 23.72
C TYR A 23 -4.25 8.92 24.20
N LEU A 24 -3.26 9.53 23.55
CA LEU A 24 -2.79 10.85 23.96
C LEU A 24 -3.89 11.90 23.83
N LYS A 25 -4.68 11.85 22.76
CA LYS A 25 -5.85 12.70 22.60
C LYS A 25 -6.78 12.54 23.81
N HIS A 26 -7.19 11.31 24.12
CA HIS A 26 -8.13 11.08 25.23
C HIS A 26 -7.55 11.48 26.58
N SER A 27 -6.30 11.18 26.85
CA SER A 27 -5.65 11.52 28.12
C SER A 27 -5.57 13.04 28.31
N LEU A 28 -5.12 13.78 27.29
CA LEU A 28 -5.04 15.25 27.36
C LEU A 28 -6.43 15.89 27.44
N ASP A 29 -7.42 15.36 26.70
CA ASP A 29 -8.81 15.81 26.73
C ASP A 29 -9.46 15.61 28.11
N ASN A 30 -9.04 14.56 28.85
CA ASN A 30 -9.42 14.31 30.23
C ASN A 30 -8.58 15.10 31.27
N GLY A 31 -7.75 16.05 30.83
CA GLY A 31 -7.01 16.96 31.71
C GLY A 31 -5.69 16.43 32.26
N PHE A 32 -5.21 15.26 31.81
CA PHE A 32 -3.87 14.79 32.18
C PHE A 32 -2.80 15.63 31.47
N SER A 33 -1.65 15.84 32.11
CA SER A 33 -0.49 16.45 31.45
C SER A 33 0.09 15.51 30.39
N LEU A 34 0.81 16.06 29.40
CA LEU A 34 1.49 15.26 28.38
C LEU A 34 2.48 14.27 29.01
N LEU A 35 3.23 14.71 30.01
CA LEU A 35 4.21 13.86 30.71
C LEU A 35 3.50 12.71 31.46
N ASN A 36 2.45 13.00 32.22
CA ASN A 36 1.69 11.99 32.95
C ASN A 36 1.06 10.97 32.00
N SER A 37 0.51 11.45 30.88
CA SER A 37 -0.07 10.59 29.84
C SER A 37 0.96 9.58 29.33
N ILE A 38 2.19 10.04 29.06
CA ILE A 38 3.29 9.21 28.55
C ILE A 38 3.86 8.28 29.63
N GLU A 39 3.93 8.70 30.90
CA GLU A 39 4.35 7.85 32.01
C GLU A 39 3.39 6.65 32.23
N LEU A 40 2.11 6.78 31.87
CA LEU A 40 1.12 5.71 31.97
C LEU A 40 1.08 4.75 30.76
N MET A 41 1.60 5.16 29.59
CA MET A 41 1.60 4.33 28.37
C MET A 41 2.27 2.94 28.52
N PRO A 42 3.38 2.77 29.26
CA PRO A 42 3.99 1.46 29.48
C PRO A 42 3.06 0.44 30.15
N ALA A 43 2.16 0.90 31.03
CA ALA A 43 1.20 0.04 31.71
C ALA A 43 0.09 -0.44 30.75
N LEU A 44 -0.30 0.42 29.80
CA LEU A 44 -1.36 0.12 28.83
C LEU A 44 -0.88 -0.74 27.66
N TRP A 45 0.42 -0.68 27.33
CA TRP A 45 1.02 -1.44 26.23
C TRP A 45 2.15 -2.37 26.67
N PRO A 46 1.83 -3.52 27.28
CA PRO A 46 2.84 -4.48 27.73
C PRO A 46 3.75 -4.97 26.61
N LYS A 47 3.23 -5.12 25.38
CA LYS A 47 4.01 -5.55 24.20
C LYS A 47 5.12 -4.56 23.80
N ARG A 48 4.97 -3.27 24.10
CA ARG A 48 5.92 -2.19 23.77
C ARG A 48 6.43 -1.46 25.01
N ARG A 49 6.33 -2.09 26.17
CA ARG A 49 6.62 -1.50 27.48
C ARG A 49 7.99 -0.82 27.53
N GLN A 50 9.04 -1.54 27.11
CA GLN A 50 10.42 -1.02 27.11
C GLN A 50 10.59 0.24 26.23
N LEU A 51 9.87 0.32 25.11
CA LEU A 51 9.94 1.46 24.20
C LEU A 51 9.27 2.69 24.84
N MET A 52 8.10 2.48 25.46
CA MET A 52 7.36 3.54 26.15
C MET A 52 8.08 4.02 27.42
N GLU A 53 8.71 3.11 28.20
CA GLU A 53 9.51 3.47 29.38
C GLU A 53 10.71 4.35 29.00
N ARG A 54 11.39 4.01 27.90
CA ARG A 54 12.50 4.83 27.37
C ARG A 54 12.05 6.22 26.96
N MET A 55 10.89 6.32 26.30
CA MET A 55 10.32 7.61 25.90
C MET A 55 9.96 8.45 27.13
N ALA A 56 9.28 7.85 28.12
CA ALA A 56 8.91 8.53 29.35
C ALA A 56 10.14 9.05 30.12
N SER A 57 11.19 8.23 30.28
CA SER A 57 12.44 8.65 30.93
C SER A 57 13.09 9.84 30.22
N ARG A 58 13.22 9.78 28.89
CA ARG A 58 13.85 10.86 28.12
C ARG A 58 13.06 12.15 28.15
N MET A 59 11.74 12.07 28.11
CA MET A 59 10.89 13.26 28.22
C MET A 59 10.96 13.87 29.61
N LYS A 60 11.10 13.05 30.66
CA LYS A 60 11.35 13.50 32.03
C LYS A 60 12.71 14.19 32.18
N GLU A 61 13.71 13.74 31.42
CA GLU A 61 15.04 14.36 31.30
C GLU A 61 15.04 15.64 30.42
N GLY A 62 13.90 16.05 29.87
CA GLY A 62 13.75 17.28 29.09
C GLY A 62 13.86 17.12 27.57
N ALA A 63 13.86 15.90 27.04
CA ALA A 63 13.82 15.68 25.60
C ALA A 63 12.50 16.19 24.99
N SER A 64 12.60 16.84 23.82
CA SER A 64 11.43 17.31 23.08
C SER A 64 10.55 16.15 22.61
N PHE A 65 9.23 16.28 22.83
CA PHE A 65 8.21 15.33 22.35
C PHE A 65 8.34 15.07 20.84
N SER A 66 8.58 16.13 20.06
CA SER A 66 8.76 16.06 18.60
C SER A 66 9.90 15.13 18.19
N THR A 67 11.02 15.15 18.93
CA THR A 67 12.18 14.29 18.67
C THR A 67 11.89 12.82 18.98
N GLU A 68 11.16 12.54 20.05
CA GLU A 68 10.78 11.15 20.38
C GLU A 68 9.74 10.59 19.40
N LEU A 69 8.81 11.40 18.88
CA LEU A 69 7.88 10.96 17.84
C LEU A 69 8.60 10.52 16.55
N LEU A 70 9.66 11.22 16.13
CA LEU A 70 10.46 10.77 14.98
C LEU A 70 11.09 9.40 15.23
N LYS A 71 11.56 9.14 16.45
CA LYS A 71 12.15 7.85 16.83
C LYS A 71 11.12 6.71 16.82
N LEU A 72 9.88 7.01 17.23
CA LEU A 72 8.75 6.08 17.16
C LEU A 72 8.28 5.78 15.72
N GLY A 73 8.81 6.48 14.72
CA GLY A 73 8.51 6.27 13.31
C GLY A 73 7.37 7.12 12.75
N PHE A 74 6.95 8.17 13.47
CA PHE A 74 6.01 9.15 12.91
C PHE A 74 6.67 9.94 11.76
N SER A 75 5.86 10.31 10.77
CA SER A 75 6.35 11.10 9.63
C SER A 75 6.79 12.50 10.06
N LYS A 76 7.76 13.08 9.33
CA LYS A 76 8.18 14.48 9.55
C LYS A 76 6.99 15.44 9.59
N THR A 77 6.00 15.26 8.72
CA THR A 77 4.75 16.07 8.69
C THR A 77 3.98 16.00 10.00
N THR A 78 3.77 14.79 10.54
CA THR A 78 3.05 14.60 11.80
C THR A 78 3.79 15.32 12.92
N VAL A 79 5.11 15.16 12.97
CA VAL A 79 5.96 15.77 14.00
C VAL A 79 5.95 17.29 13.90
N THR A 80 6.04 17.87 12.70
CA THR A 80 5.94 19.32 12.49
C THR A 80 4.58 19.87 12.94
N GLN A 81 3.48 19.17 12.63
CA GLN A 81 2.14 19.58 13.07
C GLN A 81 2.01 19.56 14.59
N VAL A 82 2.46 18.48 15.22
CA VAL A 82 2.46 18.36 16.69
C VAL A 82 3.30 19.46 17.32
N ASN A 83 4.48 19.75 16.76
CA ASN A 83 5.36 20.80 17.28
C ASN A 83 4.72 22.20 17.19
N LEU A 84 4.04 22.50 16.09
CA LEU A 84 3.30 23.76 15.92
C LEU A 84 2.12 23.84 16.90
N ALA A 85 1.36 22.76 17.04
CA ALA A 85 0.22 22.71 17.95
C ALA A 85 0.64 22.83 19.42
N LEU A 86 1.80 22.26 19.79
CA LEU A 86 2.41 22.45 21.11
C LEU A 86 2.72 23.92 21.38
N GLN A 87 3.34 24.63 20.42
CA GLN A 87 3.67 26.05 20.54
C GLN A 87 2.42 26.94 20.64
N GLN A 88 1.33 26.54 19.98
CA GLN A 88 0.08 27.28 19.91
C GLN A 88 -0.92 26.89 21.01
N GLY A 89 -0.63 25.88 21.83
CA GLY A 89 -1.55 25.37 22.85
C GLY A 89 -2.74 24.58 22.31
N THR A 90 -2.73 24.19 21.03
CA THR A 90 -3.84 23.50 20.33
C THR A 90 -3.58 22.01 20.13
N LEU A 91 -2.76 21.40 21.00
CA LEU A 91 -2.31 20.01 20.87
C LEU A 91 -3.46 18.99 20.77
N VAL A 92 -4.51 19.14 21.59
CA VAL A 92 -5.63 18.20 21.62
C VAL A 92 -6.37 18.17 20.27
N GLU A 93 -6.63 19.35 19.69
CA GLU A 93 -7.25 19.48 18.38
C GLU A 93 -6.38 18.86 17.28
N CYS A 94 -5.06 19.09 17.34
CA CYS A 94 -4.10 18.52 16.40
C CYS A 94 -4.07 16.98 16.48
N LEU A 95 -4.01 16.41 17.69
CA LEU A 95 -4.04 14.95 17.89
C LEU A 95 -5.35 14.34 17.39
N GLN A 96 -6.49 14.97 17.67
CA GLN A 96 -7.80 14.53 17.16
C GLN A 96 -7.82 14.50 15.63
N HIS A 97 -7.28 15.55 15.00
CA HIS A 97 -7.20 15.64 13.55
C HIS A 97 -6.27 14.56 12.96
N LEU A 98 -5.07 14.41 13.51
CA LEU A 98 -4.10 13.38 13.09
C LEU A 98 -4.62 11.96 13.27
N ALA A 99 -5.30 11.67 14.38
CA ALA A 99 -5.92 10.37 14.62
C ALA A 99 -7.02 10.08 13.58
N THR A 100 -7.88 11.05 13.28
CA THR A 100 -8.94 10.91 12.26
C THR A 100 -8.34 10.61 10.89
N LEU A 101 -7.31 11.36 10.51
CA LEU A 101 -6.61 11.19 9.23
C LEU A 101 -5.90 9.83 9.12
N ASN A 102 -5.20 9.42 10.18
CA ASN A 102 -4.53 8.12 10.23
C ASN A 102 -5.55 6.96 10.22
N ARG A 103 -6.69 7.11 10.89
CA ARG A 103 -7.78 6.12 10.85
C ARG A 103 -8.31 5.93 9.43
N LEU A 104 -8.61 7.02 8.74
CA LEU A 104 -9.06 6.97 7.33
C LEU A 104 -8.03 6.26 6.44
N LYS A 105 -6.74 6.59 6.61
CA LYS A 105 -5.65 5.93 5.87
C LYS A 105 -5.57 4.43 6.20
N GLN A 106 -5.68 4.04 7.47
CA GLN A 106 -5.65 2.63 7.88
C GLN A 106 -6.83 1.85 7.31
N GLU A 107 -8.04 2.40 7.35
CA GLU A 107 -9.24 1.78 6.80
C GLU A 107 -9.10 1.54 5.29
N GLN A 108 -8.59 2.52 4.55
CA GLN A 108 -8.31 2.39 3.12
C GLN A 108 -7.27 1.30 2.84
N MET A 109 -6.15 1.28 3.58
CA MET A 109 -5.10 0.28 3.40
C MET A 109 -5.57 -1.13 3.78
N LYS A 110 -6.39 -1.26 4.83
CA LYS A 110 -6.99 -2.53 5.25
C LYS A 110 -7.92 -3.06 4.17
N LYS A 111 -8.77 -2.20 3.62
CA LYS A 111 -9.70 -2.58 2.55
C LYS A 111 -8.94 -2.99 1.27
N LEU A 112 -7.92 -2.22 0.88
CA LEU A 112 -7.07 -2.57 -0.26
C LEU A 112 -6.35 -3.92 -0.08
N ARG A 113 -5.83 -4.20 1.13
CA ARG A 113 -5.22 -5.50 1.44
C ARG A 113 -6.23 -6.64 1.41
N ALA A 114 -7.45 -6.42 1.90
CA ALA A 114 -8.50 -7.44 1.86
C ALA A 114 -8.84 -7.84 0.43
N GLU A 115 -9.00 -6.85 -0.47
CA GLU A 115 -9.28 -7.08 -1.89
C GLU A 115 -8.15 -7.80 -2.62
N LEU A 116 -6.89 -7.54 -2.26
CA LEU A 116 -5.71 -8.22 -2.81
C LEU A 116 -5.41 -9.58 -2.17
N SER A 117 -6.01 -9.91 -1.03
CA SER A 117 -5.75 -11.19 -0.34
C SER A 117 -6.40 -12.37 -1.06
N TYR A 118 -7.57 -12.17 -1.68
CA TYR A 118 -8.32 -13.24 -2.36
C TYR A 118 -7.55 -13.86 -3.54
N PRO A 119 -6.94 -13.09 -4.48
CA PRO A 119 -6.12 -13.65 -5.56
C PRO A 119 -4.94 -14.50 -5.09
N LEU A 120 -4.32 -14.13 -3.96
CA LEU A 120 -3.20 -14.87 -3.40
C LEU A 120 -3.63 -16.27 -2.94
N VAL A 121 -4.77 -16.36 -2.24
CA VAL A 121 -5.33 -17.64 -1.79
C VAL A 121 -5.68 -18.52 -2.99
N LEU A 122 -6.35 -17.94 -4.00
CA LEU A 122 -6.71 -18.67 -5.21
C LEU A 122 -5.48 -19.20 -5.95
N ALA A 123 -4.42 -18.39 -6.08
CA ALA A 123 -3.16 -18.81 -6.69
C ALA A 123 -2.48 -19.95 -5.92
N ILE A 124 -2.43 -19.88 -4.58
CA ILE A 124 -1.86 -20.94 -3.74
C ILE A 124 -2.66 -22.23 -3.90
N MET A 125 -3.99 -22.17 -3.85
CA MET A 125 -4.84 -23.34 -4.05
C MET A 125 -4.63 -23.97 -5.44
N MET A 126 -4.50 -23.15 -6.48
CA MET A 126 -4.25 -23.63 -7.83
C MET A 126 -2.91 -24.37 -7.94
N VAL A 127 -1.84 -23.84 -7.33
CA VAL A 127 -0.53 -24.50 -7.29
C VAL A 127 -0.61 -25.84 -6.54
N ILE A 128 -1.26 -25.87 -5.37
CA ILE A 128 -1.43 -27.09 -4.59
C ILE A 128 -2.17 -28.16 -5.42
N LEU A 129 -3.26 -27.78 -6.09
CA LEU A 129 -4.04 -28.69 -6.93
C LEU A 129 -3.19 -29.27 -8.07
N LEU A 130 -2.42 -28.43 -8.76
CA LEU A 130 -1.55 -28.88 -9.86
C LEU A 130 -0.45 -29.82 -9.39
N VAL A 131 0.21 -29.51 -8.27
CA VAL A 131 1.25 -30.37 -7.68
C VAL A 131 0.66 -31.71 -7.25
N PHE A 132 -0.51 -31.69 -6.60
CA PHE A 132 -1.20 -32.90 -6.19
C PHE A 132 -1.57 -33.78 -7.40
N MET A 133 -2.14 -33.19 -8.45
CA MET A 133 -2.47 -33.91 -9.68
C MET A 133 -1.24 -34.53 -10.33
N GLN A 134 -0.14 -33.78 -10.46
CA GLN A 134 1.10 -34.29 -11.03
C GLN A 134 1.67 -35.46 -10.22
N SER A 135 1.69 -35.33 -8.89
CA SER A 135 2.20 -36.39 -8.00
C SER A 135 1.37 -37.66 -8.11
N PHE A 136 0.03 -37.55 -8.07
CA PHE A 136 -0.86 -38.70 -8.14
C PHE A 136 -0.74 -39.43 -9.49
N ILE A 137 -0.70 -38.68 -10.60
CA ILE A 137 -0.56 -39.23 -11.95
C ILE A 137 0.78 -39.95 -12.11
N SER A 138 1.88 -39.32 -11.69
CA SER A 138 3.21 -39.90 -11.86
C SER A 138 3.39 -41.19 -11.06
N THR A 139 2.78 -41.31 -9.88
CA THR A 139 2.85 -42.54 -9.07
C THR A 139 1.98 -43.65 -9.64
N GLN A 140 0.79 -43.33 -10.18
CA GLN A 140 -0.16 -44.34 -10.64
C GLN A 140 0.18 -44.92 -12.03
N PHE A 141 0.97 -44.20 -12.84
CA PHE A 141 1.30 -44.55 -14.24
C PHE A 141 2.80 -44.57 -14.56
N SER A 142 3.65 -44.81 -13.56
CA SER A 142 5.12 -44.84 -13.73
C SER A 142 5.61 -45.81 -14.82
N ASP A 143 4.82 -46.85 -15.11
CA ASP A 143 5.20 -47.94 -16.01
C ASP A 143 4.63 -47.78 -17.44
N SER A 144 3.88 -46.69 -17.69
CA SER A 144 3.29 -46.40 -19.00
C SER A 144 4.28 -45.58 -19.85
N SER A 145 4.78 -46.14 -20.95
CA SER A 145 5.77 -45.52 -21.83
C SER A 145 5.28 -44.31 -22.65
N ASP A 146 4.02 -43.90 -22.47
CA ASP A 146 3.40 -42.83 -23.24
C ASP A 146 3.54 -41.45 -22.54
N HIS A 147 4.47 -40.66 -23.06
CA HIS A 147 4.88 -39.37 -22.48
C HIS A 147 3.92 -38.21 -22.84
N SER A 148 2.90 -38.48 -23.66
CA SER A 148 2.00 -37.46 -24.22
C SER A 148 1.27 -36.64 -23.13
N GLY A 149 0.83 -37.28 -22.06
CA GLY A 149 0.19 -36.55 -20.96
C GLY A 149 1.16 -35.83 -20.01
N ASP A 150 2.44 -36.19 -19.98
CA ASP A 150 3.44 -35.43 -19.23
C ASP A 150 3.76 -34.11 -19.92
N MET A 151 3.76 -34.08 -21.26
CA MET A 151 3.92 -32.83 -22.00
C MET A 151 2.81 -31.82 -21.72
N VAL A 152 1.55 -32.27 -21.63
CA VAL A 152 0.41 -31.40 -21.30
C VAL A 152 0.54 -30.85 -19.87
N MET A 153 0.91 -31.69 -18.90
CA MET A 153 1.10 -31.26 -17.51
C MET A 153 2.29 -30.31 -17.34
N ILE A 154 3.41 -30.59 -17.99
CA ILE A 154 4.58 -29.71 -18.01
C ILE A 154 4.20 -28.36 -18.62
N GLY A 155 3.43 -28.34 -19.71
CA GLY A 155 2.90 -27.12 -20.32
C GLY A 155 2.04 -26.30 -19.36
N LEU A 156 1.12 -26.95 -18.64
CA LEU A 156 0.27 -26.30 -17.63
C LEU A 156 1.08 -25.74 -16.46
N ILE A 157 2.06 -26.49 -15.96
CA ILE A 157 2.98 -26.03 -14.91
C ILE A 157 3.77 -24.80 -15.38
N ILE A 158 4.30 -24.82 -16.61
CA ILE A 158 5.03 -23.67 -17.20
C ILE A 158 4.12 -22.44 -17.31
N ILE A 159 2.87 -22.60 -17.76
CA ILE A 159 1.89 -21.50 -17.85
C ILE A 159 1.64 -20.89 -16.46
N VAL A 160 1.48 -21.72 -15.43
CA VAL A 160 1.26 -21.24 -14.06
C VAL A 160 2.51 -20.58 -13.47
N LEU A 161 3.69 -21.13 -13.70
CA LEU A 161 4.96 -20.53 -13.27
C LEU A 161 5.22 -19.19 -13.98
N LEU A 162 4.90 -19.08 -15.27
CA LEU A 162 4.93 -17.80 -16.00
C LEU A 162 3.95 -16.80 -15.40
N GLY A 163 2.71 -17.22 -15.13
CA GLY A 163 1.70 -16.39 -14.46
C GLY A 163 2.18 -15.87 -13.10
N LEU A 164 2.74 -16.75 -12.27
CA LEU A 164 3.32 -16.38 -10.96
C LEU A 164 4.53 -15.47 -11.12
N TYR A 165 5.40 -15.70 -12.11
CA TYR A 165 6.54 -14.82 -12.40
C TYR A 165 6.08 -13.41 -12.80
N PHE A 166 5.11 -13.29 -13.70
CA PHE A 166 4.54 -11.99 -14.08
C PHE A 166 3.88 -11.31 -12.88
N PHE A 167 3.09 -12.04 -12.10
CA PHE A 167 2.46 -11.53 -10.88
C PHE A 167 3.50 -11.04 -9.86
N ALA A 168 4.53 -11.84 -9.58
CA ALA A 168 5.63 -11.47 -8.69
C ALA A 168 6.39 -10.25 -9.20
N LYS A 169 6.63 -10.14 -10.52
CA LYS A 169 7.26 -8.98 -11.14
C LYS A 169 6.41 -7.72 -10.99
N ILE A 170 5.10 -7.81 -11.18
CA ILE A 170 4.14 -6.72 -10.96
C ILE A 170 4.17 -6.27 -9.50
N VAL A 171 4.07 -7.20 -8.55
CA VAL A 171 4.15 -6.90 -7.10
C VAL A 171 5.48 -6.25 -6.74
N THR A 172 6.60 -6.76 -7.28
CA THR A 172 7.93 -6.21 -7.02
C THR A 172 8.06 -4.78 -7.54
N LEU A 173 7.56 -4.50 -8.74
CA LEU A 173 7.59 -3.16 -9.31
C LEU A 173 6.61 -2.19 -8.60
N LEU A 174 5.45 -2.68 -8.16
CA LEU A 174 4.53 -1.92 -7.30
C LEU A 174 5.16 -1.58 -5.95
N ASN A 175 5.91 -2.51 -5.36
CA ASN A 175 6.55 -2.34 -4.06
C ASN A 175 7.76 -1.39 -4.12
N LYS A 176 8.42 -1.28 -5.27
CA LYS A 176 9.49 -0.28 -5.49
C LYS A 176 8.98 1.15 -5.45
N GLN A 177 7.74 1.40 -5.89
CA GLN A 177 7.13 2.75 -5.97
C GLN A 177 7.96 3.81 -6.73
N ASP A 178 8.95 3.41 -7.52
CA ASP A 178 9.77 4.34 -8.31
C ASP A 178 9.01 4.92 -9.52
N TYR A 179 9.34 6.15 -9.92
CA TYR A 179 8.73 6.81 -11.10
C TYR A 179 8.82 5.94 -12.37
N SER A 180 10.02 5.39 -12.68
CA SER A 180 10.23 4.56 -13.87
C SER A 180 9.43 3.26 -13.84
N SER A 181 9.30 2.65 -12.65
CA SER A 181 8.54 1.42 -12.45
C SER A 181 7.05 1.70 -12.68
N MET A 182 6.52 2.75 -12.06
CA MET A 182 5.12 3.16 -12.21
C MET A 182 4.77 3.54 -13.65
N LYS A 183 5.69 4.22 -14.36
CA LYS A 183 5.51 4.56 -15.79
C LYS A 183 5.51 3.35 -16.71
N LYS A 184 6.23 2.29 -16.36
CA LYS A 184 6.20 1.02 -17.10
C LYS A 184 4.91 0.26 -16.84
N LEU A 185 4.45 0.23 -15.59
CA LEU A 185 3.17 -0.42 -15.24
C LEU A 185 1.96 0.30 -15.83
N SER A 186 1.95 1.63 -15.87
CA SER A 186 0.81 2.40 -16.40
C SER A 186 0.53 2.13 -17.87
N LYS A 187 1.53 1.65 -18.63
CA LYS A 187 1.38 1.26 -20.05
C LYS A 187 0.83 -0.15 -20.27
N TYR A 188 0.69 -0.97 -19.23
CA TYR A 188 0.15 -2.32 -19.39
C TYR A 188 -1.37 -2.27 -19.61
N PRO A 189 -1.93 -2.99 -20.62
CA PRO A 189 -3.33 -2.85 -20.98
C PRO A 189 -4.33 -3.33 -19.90
N LEU A 190 -3.95 -4.35 -19.12
CA LEU A 190 -4.80 -4.91 -18.05
C LEU A 190 -4.66 -4.16 -16.72
N ILE A 191 -3.44 -3.78 -16.34
CA ILE A 191 -3.11 -3.27 -15.00
C ILE A 191 -2.87 -1.76 -15.00
N GLY A 192 -2.56 -1.17 -16.16
CA GLY A 192 -2.19 0.23 -16.28
C GLY A 192 -3.27 1.18 -15.81
N GLN A 193 -4.53 0.89 -16.11
CA GLN A 193 -5.68 1.68 -15.61
C GLN A 193 -5.78 1.64 -14.08
N VAL A 194 -5.57 0.48 -13.46
CA VAL A 194 -5.57 0.32 -12.00
C VAL A 194 -4.42 1.07 -11.37
N VAL A 195 -3.24 1.02 -11.99
CA VAL A 195 -2.04 1.71 -11.50
C VAL A 195 -2.20 3.22 -11.62
N MET A 196 -2.77 3.72 -12.72
CA MET A 196 -3.09 5.14 -12.87
C MET A 196 -4.11 5.61 -11.83
N LEU A 197 -5.20 4.84 -11.62
CA LEU A 197 -6.18 5.13 -10.56
C LEU A 197 -5.54 5.15 -9.17
N TYR A 198 -4.65 4.20 -8.88
CA TYR A 198 -3.90 4.17 -7.62
C TYR A 198 -3.01 5.39 -7.45
N ILE A 199 -2.27 5.80 -8.48
CA ILE A 199 -1.41 6.99 -8.44
C ILE A 199 -2.24 8.25 -8.25
N HIS A 200 -3.33 8.41 -8.98
CA HIS A 200 -4.25 9.55 -8.82
C HIS A 200 -4.81 9.60 -7.40
N TYR A 201 -5.31 8.47 -6.89
CA TYR A 201 -5.79 8.35 -5.51
C TYR A 201 -4.71 8.79 -4.52
N LEU A 202 -3.50 8.21 -4.63
CA LEU A 202 -2.39 8.50 -3.73
C LEU A 202 -2.05 9.98 -3.71
N LEU A 203 -1.86 10.59 -4.88
CA LEU A 203 -1.44 11.99 -4.99
C LEU A 203 -2.54 12.95 -4.52
N VAL A 204 -3.78 12.76 -4.97
CA VAL A 204 -4.90 13.63 -4.60
C VAL A 204 -5.22 13.52 -3.10
N TYR A 205 -5.19 12.30 -2.57
CA TYR A 205 -5.43 12.06 -1.15
C TYR A 205 -4.31 12.66 -0.29
N ASP A 206 -3.04 12.46 -0.66
CA ASP A 206 -1.89 13.02 0.05
C ASP A 206 -1.90 14.56 0.01
N ILE A 207 -2.24 15.17 -1.13
CA ILE A 207 -2.42 16.64 -1.22
C ILE A 207 -3.56 17.09 -0.28
N GLY A 208 -4.71 16.42 -0.29
CA GLY A 208 -5.83 16.73 0.60
C GLY A 208 -5.45 16.65 2.08
N LEU A 209 -4.67 15.62 2.45
CA LEU A 209 -4.14 15.37 3.78
C LEU A 209 -3.15 16.45 4.23
N LEU A 210 -2.21 16.83 3.35
CA LEU A 210 -1.23 17.88 3.62
C LEU A 210 -1.88 19.26 3.69
N LEU A 211 -2.89 19.53 2.87
CA LEU A 211 -3.69 20.76 2.95
C LEU A 211 -4.46 20.84 4.28
N ALA A 212 -5.03 19.72 4.73
CA ALA A 212 -5.70 19.62 6.04
C ALA A 212 -4.73 19.93 7.18
N SER A 213 -3.48 19.51 6.98
CA SER A 213 -2.34 19.74 7.88
C SER A 213 -1.78 21.17 7.80
N GLY A 214 -2.37 22.04 6.97
CA GLY A 214 -2.00 23.45 6.86
C GLY A 214 -0.83 23.75 5.93
N PHE A 215 -0.33 22.78 5.14
CA PHE A 215 0.81 23.00 4.25
C PHE A 215 0.42 23.92 3.07
N SER A 216 1.37 24.71 2.58
CA SER A 216 1.29 25.36 1.26
C SER A 216 1.72 24.39 0.15
N LEU A 217 1.37 24.67 -1.11
CA LEU A 217 1.77 23.84 -2.25
C LEU A 217 3.30 23.67 -2.33
N GLN A 218 4.07 24.74 -2.10
CA GLN A 218 5.53 24.68 -2.08
C GLN A 218 6.05 23.72 -1.01
N ARG A 219 5.54 23.84 0.23
CA ARG A 219 5.90 22.95 1.35
C ARG A 219 5.51 21.50 1.10
N MET A 220 4.44 21.24 0.34
CA MET A 220 4.07 19.89 -0.07
C MET A 220 5.09 19.30 -1.04
N CYS A 221 5.55 20.09 -2.01
CA CYS A 221 6.57 19.66 -2.97
C CYS A 221 7.91 19.40 -2.28
N GLU A 222 8.32 20.27 -1.35
CA GLU A 222 9.49 20.05 -0.49
C GLU A 222 9.36 18.74 0.31
N TYR A 223 8.20 18.52 0.92
CA TYR A 223 7.93 17.30 1.68
C TYR A 223 7.97 16.04 0.79
N ALA A 224 7.43 16.13 -0.43
CA ALA A 224 7.47 15.06 -1.40
C ALA A 224 8.90 14.79 -1.90
N ALA A 225 9.70 15.84 -2.14
CA ALA A 225 11.11 15.76 -2.53
C ALA A 225 12.03 15.14 -1.46
N ASP A 226 11.59 15.18 -0.20
CA ASP A 226 12.27 14.61 0.97
C ASP A 226 11.95 13.11 1.21
N GLN A 227 11.08 12.52 0.39
CA GLN A 227 10.73 11.09 0.45
C GLN A 227 11.90 10.19 0.01
N GLU A 228 11.69 8.88 0.10
CA GLU A 228 12.72 7.88 -0.24
C GLU A 228 13.29 8.10 -1.63
N LYS A 229 14.63 7.99 -1.75
CA LYS A 229 15.35 8.25 -3.00
C LYS A 229 14.86 7.30 -4.09
N GLY A 230 14.44 7.85 -5.23
CA GLY A 230 13.93 7.10 -6.38
C GLY A 230 12.40 6.96 -6.42
N SER A 231 11.71 7.23 -5.31
CA SER A 231 10.25 7.13 -5.24
C SER A 231 9.53 8.10 -6.18
N LEU A 232 8.30 7.73 -6.58
CA LEU A 232 7.42 8.56 -7.40
C LEU A 232 7.20 9.95 -6.77
N GLN A 233 6.94 10.00 -5.47
CA GLN A 233 6.71 11.23 -4.73
C GLN A 233 7.95 12.13 -4.74
N GLN A 234 9.15 11.55 -4.60
CA GLN A 234 10.39 12.32 -4.68
C GLN A 234 10.57 12.97 -6.05
N ALA A 235 10.42 12.18 -7.12
CA ALA A 235 10.59 12.66 -8.49
C ALA A 235 9.58 13.78 -8.82
N LEU A 236 8.31 13.58 -8.47
CA LEU A 236 7.26 14.59 -8.67
C LEU A 236 7.50 15.83 -7.81
N GLY A 237 7.84 15.66 -6.53
CA GLY A 237 8.09 16.76 -5.61
C GLY A 237 9.24 17.66 -6.06
N GLN A 238 10.34 17.08 -6.54
CA GLN A 238 11.47 17.85 -7.08
C GLN A 238 11.10 18.59 -8.36
N LYS A 239 10.43 17.92 -9.30
CA LYS A 239 10.08 18.52 -10.59
C LYS A 239 9.04 19.64 -10.44
N ILE A 240 7.91 19.33 -9.80
CA ILE A 240 6.82 20.29 -9.58
C ILE A 240 7.28 21.43 -8.67
N GLY A 241 8.06 21.13 -7.61
CA GLY A 241 8.57 22.14 -6.69
C GLY A 241 9.52 23.14 -7.37
N HIS A 242 10.34 22.68 -8.31
CA HIS A 242 11.18 23.53 -9.14
C HIS A 242 10.35 24.40 -10.08
N ASP A 243 9.39 23.80 -10.80
CA ASP A 243 8.52 24.53 -11.73
C ASP A 243 7.67 25.62 -11.04
N LEU A 244 7.18 25.33 -9.83
CA LEU A 244 6.49 26.31 -9.00
C LEU A 244 7.41 27.44 -8.52
N ALA A 245 8.66 27.14 -8.17
CA ALA A 245 9.64 28.14 -7.75
C ALA A 245 10.06 29.07 -8.90
N GLU A 246 10.06 28.56 -10.14
CA GLU A 246 10.25 29.35 -11.37
C GLU A 246 9.01 30.17 -11.76
N GLY A 247 7.88 30.00 -11.06
CA GLY A 247 6.65 30.75 -11.31
C GLY A 247 5.85 30.26 -12.52
N LYS A 248 6.07 29.03 -12.99
CA LYS A 248 5.28 28.43 -14.08
C LYS A 248 3.81 28.29 -13.66
N ASN A 249 2.92 28.36 -14.65
CA ASN A 249 1.49 28.21 -14.40
C ASN A 249 1.17 26.78 -13.96
N LEU A 250 0.32 26.64 -12.95
CA LEU A 250 -0.11 25.35 -12.43
C LEU A 250 -0.79 24.47 -13.49
N GLU A 251 -1.49 25.09 -14.45
CA GLU A 251 -2.07 24.40 -15.61
C GLU A 251 -1.00 23.76 -16.50
N GLU A 252 0.08 24.49 -16.79
CA GLU A 252 1.20 23.97 -17.57
C GLU A 252 1.88 22.81 -16.84
N ILE A 253 2.08 22.93 -15.52
CA ILE A 253 2.73 21.89 -14.71
C ILE A 253 1.87 20.62 -14.66
N ILE A 254 0.56 20.75 -14.44
CA ILE A 254 -0.34 19.60 -14.34
C ILE A 254 -0.49 18.91 -15.70
N ASN A 255 -0.67 19.67 -16.77
CA ASN A 255 -0.84 19.10 -18.12
C ASN A 255 0.45 18.46 -18.65
N ALA A 256 1.63 18.87 -18.17
CA ALA A 256 2.90 18.28 -18.55
C ALA A 256 3.22 16.96 -17.83
N GLU A 257 2.52 16.63 -16.75
CA GLU A 257 2.75 15.41 -15.96
C GLU A 257 1.70 14.34 -16.19
N ASP A 258 2.11 13.20 -16.74
CA ASP A 258 1.26 12.03 -17.01
C ASP A 258 0.48 11.54 -15.76
N PHE A 259 1.03 11.76 -14.56
CA PHE A 259 0.50 11.22 -13.30
C PHE A 259 -0.40 12.18 -12.52
N LEU A 260 -0.51 13.44 -12.96
CA LEU A 260 -1.39 14.42 -12.31
C LEU A 260 -2.75 14.43 -13.00
N PRO A 261 -3.85 14.14 -12.28
CA PRO A 261 -5.16 14.11 -12.92
C PRO A 261 -5.67 15.52 -13.16
N ASN A 262 -6.31 15.77 -14.31
CA ASN A 262 -6.95 17.06 -14.64
C ASN A 262 -7.98 17.51 -13.59
N SER A 263 -8.61 16.58 -12.88
CA SER A 263 -9.52 16.89 -11.77
C SER A 263 -8.82 17.63 -10.63
N LEU A 264 -7.51 17.42 -10.42
CA LEU A 264 -6.73 18.16 -9.44
C LEU A 264 -6.55 19.62 -9.87
N LEU A 265 -6.31 19.88 -11.17
CA LEU A 265 -6.18 21.23 -11.71
C LEU A 265 -7.43 22.06 -11.43
N VAL A 266 -8.61 21.51 -11.73
CA VAL A 266 -9.90 22.18 -11.49
C VAL A 266 -10.05 22.57 -10.02
N LEU A 267 -9.70 21.68 -9.09
CA LEU A 267 -9.78 21.95 -7.65
C LEU A 267 -8.82 23.07 -7.23
N LEU A 268 -7.58 23.06 -7.72
CA LEU A 268 -6.58 24.06 -7.36
C LEU A 268 -6.88 25.44 -7.98
N GLN A 269 -7.44 25.47 -9.20
CA GLN A 269 -7.84 26.71 -9.87
C GLN A 269 -9.09 27.37 -9.28
N THR A 270 -9.93 26.65 -8.52
CA THR A 270 -11.17 27.23 -7.98
C THR A 270 -10.94 28.31 -6.91
N GLY A 271 -9.68 28.63 -6.56
CA GLY A 271 -9.34 29.71 -5.62
C GLY A 271 -9.87 29.53 -4.20
N SER A 272 -10.34 28.31 -3.88
CA SER A 272 -11.00 27.98 -2.62
C SER A 272 -10.06 28.16 -1.43
N GLU A 273 -10.59 28.58 -0.28
CA GLU A 273 -9.84 28.55 0.98
C GLU A 273 -9.24 27.17 1.24
N ARG A 274 -8.01 27.11 1.79
CA ARG A 274 -7.24 25.88 2.03
C ARG A 274 -8.06 24.75 2.67
N LYS A 275 -8.89 25.09 3.66
CA LYS A 275 -9.76 24.13 4.37
C LYS A 275 -10.84 23.53 3.46
N SER A 276 -11.43 24.33 2.58
CA SER A 276 -12.41 23.86 1.61
C SER A 276 -11.76 23.03 0.50
N LEU A 277 -10.57 23.45 0.03
CA LEU A 277 -9.77 22.73 -0.95
C LEU A 277 -9.34 21.35 -0.42
N SER A 278 -8.84 21.29 0.82
CA SER A 278 -8.51 20.04 1.51
C SER A 278 -9.69 19.07 1.52
N LYS A 279 -10.88 19.53 1.95
CA LYS A 279 -12.09 18.69 1.97
C LYS A 279 -12.44 18.16 0.58
N ARG A 280 -12.35 18.99 -0.46
CA ARG A 280 -12.64 18.57 -1.85
C ARG A 280 -11.63 17.55 -2.36
N CYS A 281 -10.34 17.74 -2.10
CA CYS A 281 -9.31 16.77 -2.44
C CYS A 281 -9.51 15.44 -1.72
N LEU A 282 -9.83 15.46 -0.42
CA LEU A 282 -10.12 14.24 0.34
C LEU A 282 -11.37 13.51 -0.18
N LEU A 283 -12.41 14.24 -0.58
CA LEU A 283 -13.60 13.66 -1.21
C LEU A 283 -13.28 13.04 -2.57
N LEU A 284 -12.54 13.73 -3.42
CA LEU A 284 -12.08 13.20 -4.71
C LEU A 284 -11.20 11.98 -4.53
N GLY A 285 -10.25 12.03 -3.59
CA GLY A 285 -9.41 10.89 -3.22
C GLY A 285 -10.24 9.69 -2.76
N ARG A 286 -11.29 9.92 -1.96
CA ARG A 286 -12.23 8.85 -1.57
C ARG A 286 -12.97 8.26 -2.78
N SER A 287 -13.39 9.08 -3.74
CA SER A 287 -14.03 8.60 -4.98
C SER A 287 -13.07 7.74 -5.79
N LEU A 288 -11.85 8.23 -6.04
CA LEU A 288 -10.81 7.50 -6.76
C LEU A 288 -10.45 6.17 -6.07
N PHE A 289 -10.47 6.14 -4.74
CA PHE A 289 -10.27 4.91 -3.97
C PHE A 289 -11.41 3.90 -4.18
N LEU A 290 -12.67 4.35 -4.24
CA LEU A 290 -13.81 3.47 -4.54
C LEU A 290 -13.70 2.90 -5.97
N ASP A 291 -13.37 3.75 -6.94
CA ASP A 291 -13.16 3.33 -8.34
C ASP A 291 -11.99 2.34 -8.45
N LEU A 292 -10.90 2.57 -7.71
CA LEU A 292 -9.76 1.67 -7.62
C LEU A 292 -10.19 0.29 -7.10
N THR A 293 -10.89 0.26 -5.97
CA THR A 293 -11.44 -0.96 -5.36
C THR A 293 -12.32 -1.72 -6.35
N GLU A 294 -13.28 -1.04 -6.98
CA GLU A 294 -14.21 -1.68 -7.92
C GLU A 294 -13.46 -2.27 -9.13
N LYS A 295 -12.45 -1.56 -9.61
CA LYS A 295 -11.63 -2.05 -10.73
C LYS A 295 -10.78 -3.26 -10.33
N ILE A 296 -10.22 -3.26 -9.12
CA ILE A 296 -9.51 -4.42 -8.57
C ILE A 296 -10.48 -5.61 -8.48
N GLU A 297 -11.66 -5.43 -7.92
CA GLU A 297 -12.68 -6.47 -7.81
C GLU A 297 -13.06 -7.05 -9.17
N LYS A 298 -13.32 -6.20 -10.17
CA LYS A 298 -13.61 -6.66 -11.55
C LYS A 298 -12.46 -7.46 -12.15
N LEU A 299 -11.21 -7.05 -11.93
CA LEU A 299 -10.06 -7.83 -12.40
C LEU A 299 -10.01 -9.20 -11.72
N VAL A 300 -10.27 -9.26 -10.42
CA VAL A 300 -10.31 -10.51 -9.66
C VAL A 300 -11.39 -11.45 -10.18
N VAL A 301 -12.62 -10.95 -10.38
CA VAL A 301 -13.73 -11.74 -10.93
C VAL A 301 -13.40 -12.24 -12.33
N ASN A 302 -12.76 -11.44 -13.17
CA ASN A 302 -12.37 -11.87 -14.52
C ASN A 302 -11.26 -12.93 -14.54
N VAL A 303 -10.41 -13.01 -13.51
CA VAL A 303 -9.38 -14.07 -13.39
C VAL A 303 -10.01 -15.42 -13.05
N GLN A 304 -11.13 -15.45 -12.33
CA GLN A 304 -11.75 -16.68 -11.86
C GLN A 304 -12.18 -17.65 -12.99
N PRO A 305 -12.84 -17.23 -14.08
CA PRO A 305 -13.13 -18.09 -15.23
C PRO A 305 -11.89 -18.73 -15.85
N ALA A 306 -10.78 -17.98 -15.95
CA ALA A 306 -9.53 -18.52 -16.49
C ALA A 306 -8.97 -19.62 -15.59
N CYS A 307 -9.04 -19.47 -14.26
CA CYS A 307 -8.69 -20.52 -13.31
C CYS A 307 -9.55 -21.77 -13.49
N PHE A 308 -10.87 -21.64 -13.64
CA PHE A 308 -11.76 -22.79 -13.86
C PHE A 308 -11.51 -23.50 -15.19
N ILE A 309 -11.25 -22.77 -16.26
CA ILE A 309 -10.86 -23.36 -17.55
C ILE A 309 -9.57 -24.15 -17.39
N LEU A 310 -8.58 -23.60 -16.69
CA LEU A 310 -7.30 -24.26 -16.44
C LEU A 310 -7.49 -25.55 -15.63
N ILE A 311 -8.31 -25.51 -14.57
CA ILE A 311 -8.70 -26.71 -13.80
C ILE A 311 -9.40 -27.75 -14.69
N GLY A 312 -10.34 -27.33 -15.53
CA GLY A 312 -11.04 -28.21 -16.47
C GLY A 312 -10.09 -28.89 -17.45
N LEU A 313 -9.13 -28.14 -18.00
CA LEU A 313 -8.07 -28.69 -18.84
C LEU A 313 -7.19 -29.69 -18.09
N CYS A 314 -6.89 -29.44 -16.81
CA CYS A 314 -6.15 -30.39 -15.97
C CYS A 314 -6.92 -31.71 -15.80
N ILE A 315 -8.23 -31.63 -15.54
CA ILE A 315 -9.09 -32.82 -15.36
C ILE A 315 -9.19 -33.61 -16.68
N ILE A 316 -9.35 -32.94 -17.81
CA ILE A 316 -9.37 -33.60 -19.13
C ILE A 316 -8.01 -34.25 -19.43
N GLY A 317 -6.91 -33.55 -19.16
CA GLY A 317 -5.56 -34.09 -19.31
C GLY A 317 -5.33 -35.32 -18.44
N MET A 318 -5.81 -35.29 -17.18
CA MET A 318 -5.81 -36.44 -16.29
C MET A 318 -6.62 -37.59 -16.90
N TYR A 319 -7.86 -37.34 -17.34
CA TYR A 319 -8.72 -38.36 -17.92
C TYR A 319 -8.11 -39.02 -19.16
N LEU A 320 -7.48 -38.25 -20.04
CA LEU A 320 -6.76 -38.77 -21.21
C LEU A 320 -5.59 -39.67 -20.80
N LYS A 321 -4.79 -39.28 -19.79
CA LYS A 321 -3.72 -40.11 -19.23
C LYS A 321 -4.23 -41.40 -18.60
N LEU A 322 -5.40 -41.40 -17.96
CA LEU A 322 -6.00 -42.60 -17.38
C LEU A 322 -6.52 -43.56 -18.46
N LEU A 323 -7.19 -43.03 -19.49
CA LEU A 323 -7.85 -43.84 -20.51
C LEU A 323 -6.92 -44.38 -21.58
N LEU A 324 -5.88 -43.63 -21.99
CA LEU A 324 -4.96 -44.09 -23.05
C LEU A 324 -4.33 -45.46 -22.76
N PRO A 325 -3.78 -45.73 -21.55
CA PRO A 325 -3.28 -47.05 -21.17
C PRO A 325 -4.38 -48.12 -21.11
N MET A 326 -5.59 -47.74 -20.69
CA MET A 326 -6.73 -48.65 -20.64
C MET A 326 -7.16 -49.08 -22.05
N TYR A 327 -7.17 -48.15 -23.00
CA TYR A 327 -7.46 -48.45 -24.41
C TYR A 327 -6.36 -49.28 -25.07
N SER A 328 -5.08 -49.02 -24.77
CA SER A 328 -3.98 -49.84 -25.29
C SER A 328 -4.00 -51.27 -24.73
N MET A 329 -4.36 -51.46 -23.45
CA MET A 329 -4.61 -52.80 -22.89
C MET A 329 -5.80 -53.51 -23.54
N MET A 330 -6.86 -52.77 -23.87
CA MET A 330 -8.09 -53.35 -24.43
C MET A 330 -7.97 -53.65 -25.94
N GLN A 331 -7.11 -52.95 -26.68
CA GLN A 331 -6.75 -53.27 -28.07
C GLN A 331 -5.66 -54.34 -28.20
N GLY A 332 -4.95 -54.64 -27.11
CA GLY A 332 -3.91 -55.69 -27.04
C GLY A 332 -4.43 -57.08 -26.64
N LEU A 333 -5.75 -57.24 -26.48
CA LEU A 333 -6.49 -58.49 -26.25
C LEU A 333 -7.30 -58.84 -27.50
#